data_AF-A0A4T0U1I9-F1
#
_entry.id   AF-A0A4T0U1I9-F1
#
_cell.length_a   1.000
_cell.length_b   1.000
_cell.length_c   1.000
_cell.angle_alpha   90.00
_cell.angle_beta   90.00
_cell.angle_gamma   90.00
#
_symmetry.space_group_name_H-M   'P 1'
#
loop_
_entity.id
_entity.type
_entity.pdbx_description
1 polymer ?
#
loop_
_entity_poly.entity_id
_entity_poly.type
_entity_poly.pdbx_seq_one_letter_code
_entity_poly.pdbx_strand_id
1 'polypeptide(L)'
;MPHADAANIDSYRPKQEVYDDILTNLDSLLTGQTNWISNLSNTASILFWTLKEINKINWAGFYIYNKSTKILELGPFHGLPACQIIKAELNKGICADTFCKSQPILVPNVDEYPGKHIACDSTTKSELVLPVFSSSGTCIGVMDFDSLVLNGFDEVDKVNMEKITHLLTEKCDFSSLL
;
A
#
# COMPACT_ATOMS: atom_id res chain seq x y z
N MET A 1 17.15 -12.98 -14.75
CA MET A 1 17.38 -11.55 -14.47
C MET A 1 17.53 -11.41 -12.96
N PRO A 2 18.46 -10.61 -12.43
CA PRO A 2 18.51 -10.26 -11.01
C PRO A 2 17.17 -9.77 -10.46
N HIS A 3 16.83 -10.10 -9.21
CA HIS A 3 15.56 -9.69 -8.58
C HIS A 3 15.39 -8.16 -8.51
N ALA A 4 16.49 -7.42 -8.38
CA ALA A 4 16.47 -5.96 -8.32
C ALA A 4 15.92 -5.30 -9.60
N ASP A 5 16.12 -5.95 -10.76
CA ASP A 5 15.67 -5.41 -12.04
C ASP A 5 14.14 -5.43 -12.16
N ALA A 6 13.43 -6.14 -11.28
CA ALA A 6 11.96 -6.10 -11.20
C ALA A 6 11.41 -4.71 -10.84
N ALA A 7 12.24 -3.84 -10.24
CA ALA A 7 11.91 -2.45 -9.97
C ALA A 7 12.42 -1.48 -11.07
N ASN A 8 13.14 -1.98 -12.09
CA ASN A 8 13.66 -1.17 -13.19
C ASN A 8 12.60 -1.01 -14.28
N ILE A 9 11.56 -0.24 -13.98
CA ILE A 9 10.43 0.03 -14.87
C ILE A 9 10.60 1.42 -15.48
N ASP A 10 10.40 1.53 -16.79
CA ASP A 10 10.50 2.80 -17.52
C ASP A 10 9.30 3.71 -17.17
N SER A 11 9.54 4.69 -16.31
CA SER A 11 8.55 5.65 -15.84
C SER A 11 8.17 6.74 -16.85
N TYR A 12 8.81 6.79 -18.03
CA TYR A 12 8.46 7.72 -19.10
C TYR A 12 7.33 7.20 -20.01
N ARG A 13 6.87 5.97 -19.79
CA ARG A 13 5.74 5.37 -20.49
C ARG A 13 4.39 5.89 -19.95
N PRO A 14 3.29 5.71 -20.70
CA PRO A 14 1.96 5.99 -20.19
C PRO A 14 1.72 5.27 -18.85
N LYS A 15 1.11 5.97 -17.89
CA LYS A 15 0.91 5.51 -16.51
C LYS A 15 0.29 4.11 -16.41
N GLN A 16 -0.67 3.78 -17.28
CA GLN A 16 -1.27 2.45 -17.31
C GLN A 16 -0.26 1.36 -17.70
N GLU A 17 0.62 1.62 -18.66
CA GLU A 17 1.65 0.65 -19.08
C GLU A 17 2.67 0.41 -17.96
N VAL A 18 3.01 1.46 -17.19
CA VAL A 18 3.87 1.32 -15.99
C VAL A 18 3.21 0.38 -14.98
N TYR A 19 1.90 0.50 -14.74
CA TYR A 19 1.17 -0.41 -13.86
C TYR A 19 1.08 -1.84 -14.39
N ASP A 20 0.93 -2.02 -15.70
CA ASP A 20 0.93 -3.33 -16.34
C ASP A 20 2.31 -4.03 -16.15
N ASP A 21 3.41 -3.27 -16.27
CA ASP A 21 4.76 -3.75 -15.98
C ASP A 21 4.94 -4.09 -14.48
N ILE A 22 4.43 -3.25 -13.56
CA ILE A 22 4.45 -3.53 -12.10
C ILE A 22 3.76 -4.87 -11.81
N LEU A 23 2.54 -5.06 -12.32
CA LEU A 23 1.77 -6.29 -12.10
C LEU A 23 2.49 -7.52 -12.64
N THR A 24 3.06 -7.43 -13.84
CA THR A 24 3.84 -8.51 -14.47
C THR A 24 5.06 -8.88 -13.63
N ASN A 25 5.80 -7.87 -13.17
CA ASN A 25 7.01 -8.07 -12.38
C ASN A 25 6.68 -8.63 -10.99
N LEU A 26 5.62 -8.15 -10.35
CA LEU A 26 5.15 -8.70 -9.07
C LEU A 26 4.70 -10.15 -9.24
N ASP A 27 3.86 -10.47 -10.21
CA ASP A 27 3.37 -11.84 -10.40
C ASP A 27 4.53 -12.82 -10.57
N SER A 28 5.53 -12.46 -11.38
CA SER A 28 6.73 -13.28 -11.56
C SER A 28 7.56 -13.39 -10.28
N LEU A 29 7.71 -12.30 -9.52
CA LEU A 29 8.58 -12.24 -8.33
C LEU A 29 7.97 -12.99 -7.13
N LEU A 30 6.66 -12.90 -6.97
CA LEU A 30 5.94 -13.50 -5.84
C LEU A 30 5.60 -14.98 -6.10
N THR A 31 5.76 -15.47 -7.33
CA THR A 31 5.51 -16.87 -7.66
C THR A 31 6.57 -17.80 -7.06
N GLY A 32 6.12 -18.93 -6.50
CA GLY A 32 6.98 -19.97 -5.93
C GLY A 32 7.15 -19.90 -4.40
N GLN A 33 6.61 -18.87 -3.74
CA GLN A 33 6.60 -18.76 -2.28
C GLN A 33 5.38 -17.97 -1.79
N THR A 34 4.90 -18.28 -0.58
CA THR A 34 3.68 -17.68 -0.02
C THR A 34 3.94 -16.90 1.26
N ASN A 35 5.20 -16.70 1.67
CA ASN A 35 5.49 -15.98 2.90
C ASN A 35 5.11 -14.51 2.74
N TRP A 36 4.07 -14.10 3.47
CA TRP A 36 3.51 -12.75 3.34
C TRP A 36 4.53 -11.66 3.69
N ILE A 37 5.42 -11.85 4.68
CA ILE A 37 6.43 -10.85 5.03
C ILE A 37 7.35 -10.59 3.84
N SER A 38 7.86 -11.65 3.21
CA SER A 38 8.72 -11.54 2.04
C SER A 38 8.00 -10.92 0.84
N ASN A 39 6.77 -11.37 0.57
CA ASN A 39 5.98 -10.87 -0.56
C ASN A 39 5.61 -9.39 -0.39
N LEU A 40 5.15 -8.98 0.80
CA LEU A 40 4.85 -7.58 1.10
C LEU A 40 6.11 -6.71 1.05
N SER A 41 7.26 -7.20 1.53
CA SER A 41 8.53 -6.44 1.48
C SER A 41 8.98 -6.15 0.05
N ASN A 42 8.93 -7.15 -0.83
CA ASN A 42 9.27 -6.98 -2.25
C ASN A 42 8.24 -6.09 -2.97
N THR A 43 6.97 -6.23 -2.63
CA THR A 43 5.90 -5.41 -3.20
C THR A 43 6.08 -3.94 -2.82
N ALA A 44 6.33 -3.64 -1.53
CA ALA A 44 6.64 -2.29 -1.08
C ALA A 44 7.87 -1.71 -1.83
N SER A 45 8.89 -2.52 -2.10
CA SER A 45 10.09 -2.08 -2.83
C SER A 45 9.79 -1.65 -4.26
N ILE A 46 9.14 -2.52 -5.03
CA ILE A 46 8.81 -2.24 -6.44
C ILE A 46 7.89 -1.01 -6.54
N LEU A 47 6.87 -0.96 -5.69
CA LEU A 47 5.93 0.17 -5.66
C LEU A 47 6.65 1.46 -5.27
N PHE A 48 7.48 1.44 -4.24
CA PHE A 48 8.21 2.63 -3.81
C PHE A 48 9.06 3.23 -4.93
N TRP A 49 9.93 2.41 -5.52
CA TRP A 49 10.88 2.90 -6.52
C TRP A 49 10.20 3.34 -7.81
N THR A 50 9.12 2.68 -8.22
CA THR A 50 8.41 3.03 -9.46
C THR A 50 7.55 4.28 -9.27
N LEU A 51 6.75 4.33 -8.20
CA LEU A 51 5.81 5.43 -7.96
C LEU A 51 6.51 6.71 -7.50
N LYS A 52 7.73 6.61 -6.95
CA LYS A 52 8.54 7.79 -6.62
C LYS A 52 8.75 8.66 -7.85
N GLU A 53 8.87 8.06 -9.04
CA GLU A 53 9.04 8.79 -10.28
C GLU A 53 7.72 9.39 -10.80
N ILE A 54 6.63 8.61 -10.82
CA ILE A 54 5.36 9.02 -11.46
C ILE A 54 4.34 9.69 -10.54
N ASN A 55 4.38 9.44 -9.23
CA ASN A 55 3.45 9.97 -8.22
C ASN A 55 4.15 10.80 -7.12
N LYS A 56 5.49 10.92 -7.17
CA LYS A 56 6.31 11.66 -6.20
C LYS A 56 6.09 11.21 -4.75
N ILE A 57 5.98 9.91 -4.56
CA ILE A 57 5.75 9.34 -3.23
C ILE A 57 6.96 9.49 -2.30
N ASN A 58 6.67 9.66 -1.02
CA ASN A 58 7.63 9.62 0.09
C ASN A 58 7.48 8.36 0.96
N TRP A 59 6.36 7.64 0.84
CA TRP A 59 6.10 6.43 1.59
C TRP A 59 5.27 5.42 0.80
N ALA A 60 5.59 4.13 0.94
CA ALA A 60 4.80 3.02 0.43
C ALA A 60 4.98 1.78 1.32
N GLY A 61 3.89 1.17 1.77
CA GLY A 61 4.00 0.04 2.68
C GLY A 61 2.67 -0.47 3.21
N PHE A 62 2.74 -1.15 4.34
CA PHE A 62 1.62 -1.90 4.89
C PHE A 62 1.44 -1.65 6.38
N TYR A 63 0.19 -1.71 6.82
CA TYR A 63 -0.19 -1.84 8.22
C TYR A 63 -1.03 -3.11 8.40
N ILE A 64 -0.64 -3.99 9.32
CA ILE A 64 -1.23 -5.31 9.52
C ILE A 64 -2.10 -5.31 10.78
N TYR A 65 -3.34 -5.81 10.67
CA TYR A 65 -4.26 -5.82 11.79
C TYR A 65 -3.97 -6.95 12.78
N ASN A 66 -3.72 -6.58 14.03
CA ASN A 66 -3.66 -7.51 15.14
C ASN A 66 -5.01 -7.61 15.84
N LYS A 67 -5.69 -8.75 15.66
CA LYS A 67 -7.03 -9.02 16.22
C LYS A 67 -7.06 -8.99 17.74
N SER A 68 -5.99 -9.41 18.41
CA SER A 68 -5.94 -9.50 19.87
C SER A 68 -5.90 -8.13 20.53
N THR A 69 -5.18 -7.19 19.92
CA THR A 69 -4.96 -5.83 20.43
C THR A 69 -5.85 -4.79 19.75
N LYS A 70 -6.52 -5.15 18.64
CA LYS A 70 -7.38 -4.29 17.80
C LYS A 70 -6.65 -3.06 17.26
N ILE A 71 -5.37 -3.23 16.92
CA ILE A 71 -4.53 -2.19 16.32
C ILE A 71 -4.01 -2.66 14.96
N LEU A 72 -3.78 -1.69 14.09
CA LEU A 72 -2.97 -1.82 12.90
C LEU A 72 -1.51 -1.60 13.30
N GLU A 73 -0.66 -2.60 13.09
CA GLU A 73 0.77 -2.60 13.40
C GLU A 73 1.56 -2.36 12.12
N LEU A 74 2.62 -1.55 12.20
CA LEU A 74 3.48 -1.24 11.06
C LEU A 74 4.11 -2.52 10.47
N GLY A 75 3.84 -2.78 9.20
CA GLY A 75 4.38 -3.89 8.41
C GLY A 75 5.60 -3.48 7.57
N PRO A 76 5.95 -4.28 6.54
CA PRO A 76 7.01 -3.90 5.59
C PRO A 76 6.69 -2.59 4.86
N PHE A 77 7.70 -1.74 4.67
CA PHE A 77 7.52 -0.45 3.99
C PHE A 77 8.86 0.06 3.41
N HIS A 78 8.76 1.07 2.55
CA HIS A 78 9.87 1.94 2.15
C HIS A 78 9.47 3.40 2.36
N GLY A 79 10.37 4.19 2.93
CA GLY A 79 10.14 5.58 3.30
C GLY A 79 10.86 5.96 4.59
N LEU A 80 10.53 7.13 5.15
CA LEU A 80 10.97 7.51 6.48
C LEU A 80 10.27 6.68 7.58
N PRO A 81 10.81 6.64 8.81
CA PRO A 81 10.11 5.99 9.94
C PRO A 81 8.68 6.52 10.10
N ALA A 82 7.74 5.61 10.29
CA ALA A 82 6.31 5.91 10.40
C ALA A 82 5.74 5.52 11.77
N CYS A 83 4.45 5.78 11.97
CA CYS A 83 3.74 5.43 13.20
C CYS A 83 3.76 3.93 13.39
N GLN A 84 4.18 3.44 14.58
CA GLN A 84 4.31 2.01 14.81
C GLN A 84 2.95 1.31 14.96
N ILE A 85 1.95 2.04 15.45
CA ILE A 85 0.60 1.53 15.73
C ILE A 85 -0.46 2.56 15.36
N ILE A 86 -1.58 2.07 14.84
CA ILE A 86 -2.79 2.87 14.55
C ILE A 86 -3.99 2.14 15.16
N LYS A 87 -4.85 2.86 15.88
CA LYS A 87 -6.08 2.25 16.41
C LYS A 87 -7.07 2.01 15.28
N ALA A 88 -7.54 0.77 15.13
CA ALA A 88 -8.51 0.38 14.10
C ALA A 88 -9.94 0.83 14.50
N GLU A 89 -10.15 2.14 14.56
CA GLU A 89 -11.42 2.79 14.87
C GLU A 89 -11.70 3.88 13.83
N LEU A 90 -12.98 4.11 13.52
CA LEU A 90 -13.38 5.19 12.61
C LEU A 90 -12.93 6.57 13.13
N ASN A 91 -12.57 7.44 12.19
CA ASN A 91 -12.07 8.80 12.37
C ASN A 91 -10.71 8.88 13.10
N LYS A 92 -9.92 7.81 13.08
CA LYS A 92 -8.53 7.78 13.60
C LYS A 92 -7.46 7.93 12.51
N GLY A 93 -7.83 8.43 11.34
CA GLY A 93 -6.92 8.62 10.21
C GLY A 93 -7.29 7.73 9.03
N ILE A 94 -6.66 7.99 7.90
CA ILE A 94 -7.04 7.43 6.59
C ILE A 94 -6.80 5.91 6.57
N CYS A 95 -5.68 5.43 7.10
CA CYS A 95 -5.42 4.00 7.33
C CYS A 95 -6.51 3.29 8.16
N ALA A 96 -6.88 3.86 9.30
CA ALA A 96 -7.90 3.28 10.18
C ALA A 96 -9.28 3.28 9.51
N ASP A 97 -9.64 4.38 8.84
CA ASP A 97 -10.91 4.50 8.13
C ASP A 97 -11.01 3.53 6.96
N THR A 98 -9.93 3.33 6.21
CA THR A 98 -9.84 2.36 5.11
C THR A 98 -10.05 0.94 5.63
N PHE A 99 -9.35 0.57 6.71
CA PHE A 99 -9.52 -0.74 7.34
C PHE A 99 -10.96 -0.96 7.83
N CYS A 100 -11.52 -0.02 8.60
CA CYS A 100 -12.86 -0.13 9.17
C CYS A 100 -13.97 -0.15 8.11
N LYS A 101 -13.80 0.60 7.01
CA LYS A 101 -14.78 0.62 5.91
C LYS A 101 -14.57 -0.52 4.92
N SER A 102 -13.38 -1.15 4.92
CA SER A 102 -12.99 -2.17 3.94
C SER A 102 -13.15 -1.68 2.50
N GLN A 103 -12.80 -0.41 2.26
CA GLN A 103 -12.89 0.25 0.96
C GLN A 103 -11.70 1.18 0.77
N PRO A 104 -11.14 1.32 -0.44
CA PRO A 104 -10.08 2.27 -0.71
C PRO A 104 -10.49 3.71 -0.40
N ILE A 105 -9.53 4.50 0.08
CA ILE A 105 -9.71 5.94 0.29
C ILE A 105 -8.60 6.66 -0.48
N LEU A 106 -9.03 7.52 -1.41
CA LEU A 106 -8.17 8.42 -2.19
C LEU A 106 -8.32 9.84 -1.64
N VAL A 107 -7.23 10.42 -1.13
CA VAL A 107 -7.22 11.73 -0.48
C VAL A 107 -6.34 12.71 -1.28
N PRO A 108 -6.93 13.64 -2.04
CA PRO A 108 -6.16 14.59 -2.86
C PRO A 108 -5.42 15.65 -2.04
N ASN A 109 -5.90 15.96 -0.84
CA ASN A 109 -5.28 16.86 0.12
C ASN A 109 -5.47 16.31 1.55
N VAL A 110 -4.40 15.85 2.19
CA VAL A 110 -4.46 15.28 3.55
C VAL A 110 -4.86 16.31 4.61
N ASP A 111 -4.52 17.59 4.40
CA ASP A 111 -4.85 18.68 5.31
C ASP A 111 -6.37 18.97 5.35
N GLU A 112 -7.12 18.50 4.33
CA GLU A 112 -8.59 18.64 4.23
C GLU A 112 -9.36 17.40 4.69
N TYR A 113 -8.65 16.31 5.06
CA TYR A 113 -9.31 15.09 5.50
C TYR A 113 -9.98 15.28 6.87
N PRO A 114 -11.28 14.96 7.04
CA PRO A 114 -12.04 15.29 8.25
C PRO A 114 -11.70 14.42 9.48
N GLY A 115 -11.08 13.26 9.26
CA GLY A 115 -10.52 12.45 10.35
C GLY A 115 -9.29 13.13 10.95
N LYS A 116 -8.94 12.83 12.20
CA LYS A 116 -7.64 13.28 12.75
C LYS A 116 -6.54 12.66 11.89
N HIS A 117 -6.03 13.39 10.90
CA HIS A 117 -4.89 12.95 10.12
C HIS A 117 -3.73 12.73 11.08
N ILE A 118 -3.30 11.48 11.20
CA ILE A 118 -2.12 11.12 11.99
C ILE A 118 -0.95 11.26 11.04
N ALA A 119 -0.50 12.50 10.82
CA ALA A 119 0.69 12.75 10.01
C ALA A 119 1.91 12.14 10.72
N CYS A 120 2.42 11.02 10.20
CA CYS A 120 3.73 10.50 10.63
C CYS A 120 4.85 11.28 9.93
N ASP A 121 4.62 11.73 8.69
CA ASP A 121 5.47 12.65 7.93
C ASP A 121 4.71 13.95 7.60
N SER A 122 5.14 15.07 8.17
CA SER A 122 4.54 16.39 7.92
C SER A 122 4.66 16.90 6.48
N THR A 123 5.48 16.24 5.64
CA THR A 123 5.67 16.61 4.23
C THR A 123 4.65 15.97 3.29
N THR A 124 3.88 14.98 3.76
CA THR A 124 2.80 14.35 3.00
C THR A 124 1.71 15.37 2.63
N LYS A 125 1.24 15.30 1.39
CA LYS A 125 0.22 16.20 0.80
C LYS A 125 -0.99 15.47 0.24
N SER A 126 -0.83 14.27 -0.29
CA SER A 126 -1.94 13.39 -0.68
C SER A 126 -1.63 11.96 -0.27
N GLU A 127 -2.67 11.15 -0.11
CA GLU A 127 -2.57 9.78 0.43
C GLU A 127 -3.57 8.87 -0.32
N LEU A 128 -3.15 7.64 -0.60
CA LEU A 128 -4.01 6.59 -1.15
C LEU A 128 -3.84 5.34 -0.31
N VAL A 129 -4.95 4.84 0.25
CA VAL A 129 -4.93 3.65 1.11
C VAL A 129 -5.93 2.62 0.60
N LEU A 130 -5.52 1.36 0.57
CA LEU A 130 -6.32 0.22 0.12
C LEU A 130 -6.41 -0.86 1.20
N PRO A 131 -7.58 -1.49 1.40
CA PRO A 131 -7.67 -2.68 2.23
C PRO A 131 -6.97 -3.87 1.57
N VAL A 132 -6.32 -4.71 2.37
CA VAL A 132 -5.72 -5.98 1.93
C VAL A 132 -6.51 -7.12 2.53
N PHE A 133 -6.91 -8.08 1.70
CA PHE A 133 -7.73 -9.21 2.11
C PHE A 133 -6.97 -10.53 2.05
N SER A 134 -7.28 -11.43 2.99
CA SER A 134 -6.91 -12.83 2.87
C SER A 134 -7.76 -13.54 1.82
N SER A 135 -7.33 -14.73 1.39
CA SER A 135 -8.11 -15.60 0.50
C SER A 135 -9.47 -16.01 1.07
N SER A 136 -9.67 -15.89 2.39
CA SER A 136 -10.97 -16.10 3.05
C SER A 136 -11.88 -14.87 3.01
N GLY A 137 -11.45 -13.75 2.42
CA GLY A 137 -12.18 -12.48 2.40
C GLY A 137 -12.07 -11.66 3.70
N THR A 138 -11.17 -12.03 4.62
CA THR A 138 -10.95 -11.25 5.84
C THR A 138 -9.99 -10.10 5.56
N CYS A 139 -10.34 -8.86 5.92
CA CYS A 139 -9.40 -7.73 5.84
C CYS A 139 -8.27 -7.95 6.87
N ILE A 140 -7.04 -8.10 6.39
CA ILE A 140 -5.86 -8.37 7.25
C ILE A 140 -5.06 -7.11 7.56
N GLY A 141 -5.43 -5.98 6.96
CA GLY A 141 -4.66 -4.74 7.07
C GLY A 141 -4.94 -3.80 5.92
N VAL A 142 -4.01 -2.86 5.71
CA VAL A 142 -4.05 -1.88 4.63
C VAL A 142 -2.70 -1.77 3.94
N MET A 143 -2.74 -1.39 2.67
CA MET A 143 -1.62 -0.96 1.84
C MET A 143 -1.74 0.56 1.68
N ASP A 144 -0.69 1.29 2.02
CA ASP A 144 -0.70 2.74 2.22
C ASP A 144 0.41 3.41 1.40
N PHE A 145 0.10 4.58 0.84
CA PHE A 145 0.97 5.39 -0.01
C PHE A 145 0.81 6.87 0.28
N ASP A 146 1.93 7.54 0.57
CA ASP A 146 2.00 8.99 0.78
C ASP A 146 2.69 9.67 -0.40
N SER A 147 2.21 10.85 -0.77
CA SER A 147 2.83 11.70 -1.79
C SER A 147 3.16 13.10 -1.30
N LEU A 148 4.31 13.62 -1.76
CA LEU A 148 4.80 14.97 -1.50
C LEU A 148 4.02 16.07 -2.24
N VAL A 149 3.11 15.70 -3.14
CA VAL A 149 2.32 16.64 -3.94
C VAL A 149 0.83 16.46 -3.70
N LEU A 150 0.05 17.53 -3.90
CA LEU A 150 -1.41 17.46 -3.91
C LEU A 150 -1.86 16.69 -5.15
N ASN A 151 -2.97 15.94 -5.03
CA ASN A 151 -3.49 15.08 -6.10
C ASN A 151 -2.40 14.17 -6.68
N GLY A 152 -1.50 13.66 -5.83
CA GLY A 152 -0.42 12.76 -6.23
C GLY A 152 -0.95 11.41 -6.74
N PHE A 153 -2.20 11.08 -6.41
CA PHE A 153 -2.90 9.90 -6.88
C PHE A 153 -4.22 10.25 -7.57
N ASP A 154 -4.63 9.43 -8.53
CA ASP A 154 -5.88 9.50 -9.28
C ASP A 154 -6.59 8.14 -9.33
N GLU A 155 -7.68 8.07 -10.09
CA GLU A 155 -8.46 6.83 -10.23
C GLU A 155 -7.69 5.71 -10.95
N VAL A 156 -6.71 6.04 -11.82
CA VAL A 156 -5.86 5.04 -12.47
C VAL A 156 -4.96 4.37 -11.44
N ASP A 157 -4.41 5.13 -10.49
CA ASP A 157 -3.66 4.56 -9.37
C ASP A 157 -4.53 3.63 -8.54
N LYS A 158 -5.69 4.13 -8.09
CA LYS A 158 -6.60 3.35 -7.25
C LYS A 158 -6.97 2.01 -7.88
N VAL A 159 -7.41 2.02 -9.14
CA VAL A 159 -7.82 0.80 -9.85
C VAL A 159 -6.67 -0.19 -10.00
N ASN A 160 -5.45 0.27 -10.32
CA ASN A 160 -4.32 -0.66 -10.47
C ASN A 160 -3.78 -1.14 -9.13
N MET A 161 -3.82 -0.32 -8.08
CA MET A 161 -3.49 -0.74 -6.73
C MET A 161 -4.46 -1.79 -6.19
N GLU A 162 -5.75 -1.71 -6.53
CA GLU A 162 -6.73 -2.76 -6.20
C GLU A 162 -6.39 -4.09 -6.88
N LYS A 163 -5.89 -4.07 -8.12
CA LYS A 163 -5.39 -5.29 -8.78
C LYS A 163 -4.17 -5.86 -8.05
N ILE A 164 -3.30 -4.99 -7.53
CA ILE A 164 -2.11 -5.42 -6.76
C ILE A 164 -2.51 -6.01 -5.42
N THR A 165 -3.47 -5.43 -4.70
CA THR A 165 -3.98 -6.05 -3.46
C THR A 165 -4.64 -7.40 -3.74
N HIS A 166 -5.33 -7.55 -4.86
CA HIS A 166 -5.87 -8.84 -5.30
C HIS A 166 -4.77 -9.86 -5.60
N LEU A 167 -3.71 -9.48 -6.32
CA LEU A 167 -2.55 -10.33 -6.56
C LEU A 167 -1.91 -10.78 -5.23
N LEU A 168 -1.79 -9.88 -4.25
CA LEU A 168 -1.29 -10.23 -2.91
C LEU A 168 -2.18 -11.25 -2.20
N THR A 169 -3.50 -11.15 -2.34
CA THR A 169 -4.46 -12.15 -1.82
C THR A 169 -4.19 -13.54 -2.38
N GLU A 170 -3.80 -13.64 -3.66
CA GLU A 170 -3.51 -14.92 -4.31
C GLU A 170 -2.11 -15.46 -3.98
N LYS A 171 -1.13 -14.56 -3.84
CA LYS A 171 0.28 -14.93 -3.68
C LYS A 171 0.74 -15.05 -2.23
N CYS A 172 -0.01 -14.55 -1.25
CA CYS A 172 0.37 -14.58 0.15
C CYS A 172 -0.48 -15.56 0.96
N ASP A 173 0.17 -16.32 1.85
CA ASP A 173 -0.50 -17.04 2.93
C ASP A 173 -0.59 -16.14 4.16
N PHE A 174 -1.79 -15.61 4.42
CA PHE A 174 -2.10 -14.79 5.59
C PHE A 174 -2.73 -15.59 6.74
N SER A 175 -2.71 -16.92 6.71
CA SER A 175 -3.39 -17.76 7.70
C SER A 175 -2.97 -17.49 9.15
N SER A 176 -1.71 -17.10 9.37
CA SER A 176 -1.21 -16.75 10.70
C SER A 176 -1.73 -15.42 11.26
N LEU A 177 -2.43 -14.61 10.44
CA LEU A 177 -3.04 -13.34 10.82
C LEU A 177 -4.56 -13.45 11.04
N LEU A 178 -5.14 -14.62 10.77
CA LEU A 178 -6.56 -14.91 10.93
C LEU A 178 -6.87 -15.42 12.35
#